data_AF-A0A1M3E3P6-F1
#
_entry.id   AF-A0A1M3E3P6-F1
#
_cell.length_a   1.000
_cell.length_b   1.000
_cell.length_c   1.000
_cell.angle_alpha   90.00
_cell.angle_beta   90.00
_cell.angle_gamma   90.00
#
_symmetry.space_group_name_H-M   'P 1'
#
loop_
_entity.id
_entity.type
_entity.pdbx_description
1 polymer ?
#
loop_
_entity_poly.entity_id
_entity_poly.type
_entity_poly.pdbx_seq_one_letter_code
_entity_poly.pdbx_strand_id
1 'polypeptide(L)' 'MEDKDVKIKMSVCPECGNAVRVAVEHTMTTKSKKEFSNEVMNHDLQVKTISLEEYRSSNVQMYCKDDCSRKST' A
#
# COMPACT_ATOMS: atom_id res chain seq x y z
N MET A 1 -7.09 14.86 -14.97
CA MET A 1 -6.47 13.53 -14.83
C MET A 1 -7.58 12.53 -15.06
N GLU A 2 -7.49 11.74 -16.12
CA GLU A 2 -8.40 10.61 -16.29
C GLU A 2 -8.03 9.55 -15.24
N ASP A 3 -8.99 8.73 -14.78
CA ASP A 3 -8.76 7.74 -13.73
C ASP A 3 -7.59 6.78 -14.05
N LYS A 4 -7.27 6.59 -15.33
CA LYS A 4 -6.16 5.74 -15.82
C LYS A 4 -4.77 6.30 -15.53
N ASP A 5 -4.64 7.62 -15.38
CA ASP A 5 -3.37 8.27 -15.03
C ASP A 5 -3.10 8.28 -13.52
N VAL A 6 -4.10 7.94 -12.72
CA VAL A 6 -3.98 7.93 -11.27
C VAL A 6 -3.37 6.61 -10.81
N LYS A 7 -2.11 6.66 -10.38
CA LYS A 7 -1.39 5.54 -9.77
C LYS A 7 -1.61 5.49 -8.26
N ILE A 8 -2.01 4.32 -7.77
CA ILE A 8 -2.18 4.00 -6.37
C ILE A 8 -0.99 3.15 -5.94
N LYS A 9 -0.24 3.65 -4.96
CA LYS A 9 0.89 2.97 -4.35
C LYS A 9 0.45 2.38 -3.00
N MET A 10 0.72 1.10 -2.80
CA MET A 10 0.32 0.38 -1.60
C MET A 10 1.49 -0.39 -1.01
N SER A 11 1.61 -0.37 0.32
CA SER A 11 2.45 -1.29 1.08
C SER A 11 1.60 -2.51 1.44
N VAL A 12 2.11 -3.69 1.18
CA VAL A 12 1.38 -4.96 1.29
C VAL A 12 2.17 -5.90 2.19
N CYS A 13 1.47 -6.55 3.11
CA CYS A 13 2.08 -7.59 3.93
C CYS A 13 2.42 -8.80 3.04
N PRO A 14 3.69 -9.25 3.00
CA PRO A 14 4.09 -10.40 2.18
C PRO A 14 3.44 -11.72 2.64
N GLU A 15 3.04 -11.83 3.91
CA GLU A 15 2.48 -13.07 4.46
C GLU A 15 0.98 -13.20 4.19
N CYS A 16 0.19 -12.18 4.56
CA CYS A 16 -1.26 -12.24 4.43
C CYS A 16 -1.80 -11.61 3.13
N GLY A 17 -0.96 -10.90 2.37
CA GLY A 17 -1.34 -10.26 1.11
C GLY A 17 -2.23 -9.01 1.25
N ASN A 18 -2.55 -8.60 2.48
CA ASN A 18 -3.38 -7.42 2.74
C ASN A 18 -2.55 -6.13 2.64
N ALA A 19 -3.21 -5.06 2.19
CA ALA A 19 -2.62 -3.72 2.15
C ALA A 19 -2.55 -3.13 3.56
N VAL A 20 -1.36 -2.72 3.97
CA VAL A 20 -1.12 -2.03 5.24
C VAL A 20 -1.37 -0.54 5.07
N ARG A 21 -0.91 0.04 3.96
CA ARG A 21 -1.09 1.45 3.63
C ARG A 21 -1.34 1.63 2.15
N VAL A 22 -2.19 2.58 1.80
CA VAL A 22 -2.52 2.95 0.42
C VAL A 22 -2.39 4.46 0.27
N ALA A 23 -1.76 4.92 -0.81
CA ALA A 23 -1.58 6.33 -1.11
C ALA A 23 -1.65 6.58 -2.61
N VAL A 24 -2.21 7.72 -3.00
CA VAL A 24 -2.24 8.15 -4.39
C VAL A 24 -0.88 8.78 -4.73
N GLU A 25 -0.14 8.21 -5.68
CA GLU A 25 1.27 8.54 -5.92
C GLU A 25 1.50 10.03 -6.21
N HIS A 26 0.61 10.66 -6.98
CA HIS A 26 0.74 12.07 -7.35
C HIS A 26 0.41 13.04 -6.21
N THR A 27 -0.30 12.59 -5.16
CA THR A 27 -0.60 13.42 -3.98
C THR A 27 0.45 13.27 -2.88
N MET A 28 1.41 12.34 -3.03
CA MET A 28 2.44 12.14 -2.02
C MET A 28 3.52 13.23 -2.11
N THR A 29 3.67 13.97 -1.01
CA THR A 29 4.82 14.87 -0.82
C THR A 29 6.11 14.08 -0.63
N THR A 30 7.26 14.74 -0.77
CA THR A 30 8.58 14.13 -0.48
C THR A 30 8.65 13.56 0.95
N LYS A 31 8.05 14.24 1.93
CA LYS A 31 7.95 13.75 3.31
C LYS A 31 7.15 12.45 3.38
N SER A 32 5.95 12.43 2.80
CA SER A 32 5.08 11.25 2.79
C SER A 32 5.71 10.06 2.06
N LYS A 33 6.46 10.31 0.97
CA LYS A 33 7.23 9.27 0.26
C LYS A 33 8.31 8.66 1.14
N LYS A 34 9.04 9.49 1.90
CA LYS A 34 10.07 9.03 2.82
C LYS A 34 9.48 8.22 3.97
N GLU A 35 8.38 8.70 4.58
CA GLU A 35 7.68 7.96 5.65
C GLU A 35 7.17 6.60 5.15
N PHE A 36 6.59 6.56 3.94
CA PHE A 36 6.16 5.31 3.31
C PHE A 36 7.33 4.35 3.09
N SER A 37 8.45 4.81 2.51
CA SER A 37 9.63 3.97 2.31
C SER A 37 10.22 3.46 3.62
N ASN A 38 10.25 4.30 4.66
CA ASN A 38 10.72 3.89 5.98
C ASN A 38 9.83 2.80 6.59
N GLU A 39 8.50 2.95 6.53
CA GLU A 39 7.54 1.94 7.00
C GLU A 39 7.73 0.62 6.26
N VAL A 40 7.84 0.67 4.93
CA VAL A 40 8.08 -0.49 4.07
C VAL A 40 9.37 -1.20 4.47
N MET A 41 10.47 -0.48 4.67
CA MET A 41 11.75 -1.06 5.08
C MET A 41 11.71 -1.62 6.51
N ASN A 42 11.15 -0.88 7.46
CA ASN A 42 11.12 -1.26 8.87
C ASN A 42 10.28 -2.50 9.14
N HIS A 43 9.19 -2.67 8.38
CA HIS A 43 8.27 -3.81 8.52
C HIS A 43 8.42 -4.85 7.41
N ASP A 44 9.45 -4.72 6.56
CA ASP A 44 9.76 -5.61 5.44
C ASP A 44 8.51 -5.86 4.55
N LEU A 45 7.77 -4.79 4.24
CA LEU A 45 6.56 -4.84 3.43
C LEU A 45 6.90 -4.87 1.94
N GLN A 46 6.01 -5.43 1.13
CA GLN A 46 6.11 -5.33 -0.33
C GLN A 46 5.46 -4.03 -0.82
N VAL A 47 5.99 -3.46 -1.90
CA VAL A 47 5.39 -2.29 -2.55
C VAL A 47 4.73 -2.75 -3.84
N LYS A 48 3.43 -2.44 -3.98
CA LYS A 48 2.69 -2.65 -5.22
C LYS A 48 2.14 -1.31 -5.71
N THR A 49 2.19 -1.09 -7.02
CA THR A 49 1.58 0.08 -7.65
C THR A 49 0.59 -0.42 -8.69
N ILE A 50 -0.65 0.07 -8.61
CA ILE A 50 -1.72 -0.26 -9.56
C ILE A 50 -2.43 1.01 -10.01
N SER A 51 -3.18 0.96 -11.10
CA SER A 51 -4.05 2.07 -11.50
C SER A 51 -5.25 2.22 -10.56
N LEU A 52 -5.90 3.39 -10.55
CA LEU A 52 -7.12 3.61 -9.79
C LEU A 52 -8.27 2.71 -10.27
N GLU A 53 -8.33 2.40 -11.57
CA GLU A 53 -9.30 1.47 -12.15
C GLU A 53 -9.12 0.05 -11.59
N GLU A 54 -7.87 -0.44 -11.57
CA GLU A 54 -7.53 -1.73 -10.95
C GLU A 54 -7.78 -1.72 -9.44
N TYR A 55 -7.51 -0.61 -8.74
CA TYR A 55 -7.76 -0.50 -7.30
C TYR A 55 -9.26 -0.61 -6.99
N ARG A 56 -10.12 0.05 -7.77
CA ARG A 56 -11.58 -0.04 -7.62
C ARG A 56 -12.12 -1.42 -7.96
N SER A 57 -11.49 -2.12 -8.90
CA SER A 57 -11.89 -3.47 -9.31
C SER A 57 -11.30 -4.56 -8.40
N SER A 58 -10.22 -4.24 -7.69
CA SER A 58 -9.56 -5.14 -6.74
C SER A 58 -10.27 -5.02 -5.39
N ASN A 59 -10.73 -6.14 -4.83
CA ASN A 59 -11.21 -6.22 -3.44
C ASN A 59 -10.02 -6.15 -2.46
N VAL A 60 -9.27 -5.05 -2.49
CA VAL A 60 -8.07 -4.84 -1.67
C VAL A 60 -8.46 -4.89 -0.19
N GLN A 61 -7.97 -5.90 0.51
CA GLN A 61 -8.18 -6.05 1.94
C GLN A 61 -7.19 -5.15 2.69
N MET A 62 -7.72 -4.33 3.60
CA MET A 62 -6.92 -3.43 4.45
C MET A 62 -6.54 -4.12 5.76
N TYR A 63 -5.36 -3.79 6.26
CA TYR A 63 -4.77 -4.24 7.54
C TYR A 63 -4.43 -5.73 7.59
N CYS A 64 -3.40 -6.08 8.35
CA CYS A 64 -3.05 -7.48 8.61
C CYS A 64 -4.19 -8.18 9.35
N LYS A 65 -4.47 -9.44 8.98
CA LYS A 65 -5.38 -10.32 9.74
C LYS A 65 -4.85 -10.53 11.16
N ASP A 66 -5.73 -10.84 12.10
CA ASP A 66 -5.36 -11.13 13.49
C ASP A 66 -4.34 -12.26 13.63
N ASP A 67 -4.42 -13.26 12.76
CA ASP A 67 -3.51 -14.42 12.73
C ASP A 67 -2.20 -14.14 11.96
N CYS A 68 -1.97 -12.92 11.51
CA CYS A 68 -0.75 -12.57 10.78
C CYS A 68 0.42 -12.46 11.76
N SER A 69 1.45 -13.29 11.57
CA SER A 69 2.71 -13.29 12.34
C SER A 69 3.43 -11.93 12.35
N ARG A 70 3.24 -11.12 11.30
CA ARG A 70 3.75 -9.74 11.18
C ARG A 70 2.77 -8.67 11.67
N LYS A 71 1.65 -9.01 12.30
CA LYS A 71 0.81 -8.04 13.00
C LYS A 71 1.59 -7.54 14.22
N SER A 72 2.38 -6.48 14.04
CA SER A 72 2.98 -5.77 15.17
C SER A 72 1.85 -5.30 16.08
N THR A 73 1.80 -5.86 17.29
CA THR A 73 1.01 -5.38 18.43
C THR A 73 1.23 -3.90 18.67
#